data_AF-A0A0D9W1S6-F1
#
_entry.id   AF-A0A0D9W1S6-F1
#
_cell.length_a   1.000
_cell.length_b   1.000
_cell.length_c   1.000
_cell.angle_alpha   90.00
_cell.angle_beta   90.00
_cell.angle_gamma   90.00
#
_symmetry.space_group_name_H-M   'P 1'
#
loop_
_entity.id
_entity.type
_entity.pdbx_description
1 polymer ?
#
loop_
_entity_poly.entity_id
_entity_poly.type
_entity_poly.pdbx_seq_one_letter_code
_entity_poly.pdbx_strand_id
1 'polypeptide(L)'
;MAVTRRHPPPLILLFLLLAATIAGASQSTRSRAAADFVRRSCRATRYPQVCERSLMPAAPSVGRSPRLLAQAALAVGADRAHSCSPYLAGGGGSSKRSGGAMGDCADTLRDAEERLRQSAAEMKRMGRAGSPRCLTT
;
A
#
# COMPACT_ATOMS: atom_id res chain seq x y z
N MET A 1 37.41 -35.41 -6.71
CA MET A 1 35.94 -35.46 -6.84
C MET A 1 35.56 -34.67 -8.08
N ALA A 2 35.22 -35.36 -9.17
CA ALA A 2 34.91 -34.73 -10.44
C ALA A 2 33.53 -34.06 -10.36
N VAL A 3 33.50 -32.73 -10.35
CA VAL A 3 32.30 -31.97 -10.67
C VAL A 3 32.02 -32.21 -12.15
N THR A 4 31.26 -33.26 -12.43
CA THR A 4 30.70 -33.47 -13.76
C THR A 4 29.81 -32.27 -14.04
N ARG A 5 30.32 -31.31 -14.83
CA ARG A 5 29.49 -30.30 -15.48
C ARG A 5 28.55 -31.03 -16.42
N ARG A 6 27.40 -31.45 -15.90
CA ARG A 6 26.26 -31.84 -16.74
C ARG A 6 25.79 -30.55 -17.39
N HIS A 7 26.26 -30.29 -18.62
CA HIS A 7 25.66 -29.27 -19.46
C HIS A 7 24.18 -29.62 -19.61
N PRO A 8 23.25 -28.74 -19.19
CA PRO A 8 21.84 -28.98 -19.46
C PRO A 8 21.68 -29.06 -20.99
N PRO A 9 21.00 -30.09 -21.53
CA PRO A 9 20.74 -30.16 -22.96
C PRO A 9 20.13 -28.84 -23.45
N PRO A 10 20.42 -28.41 -24.69
CA PRO A 10 19.96 -27.13 -25.23
C PRO A 10 18.44 -26.94 -25.13
N LEU A 11 17.69 -28.04 -25.15
CA LEU A 11 16.24 -28.08 -24.92
C LEU A 11 15.82 -27.66 -23.51
N ILE A 12 16.56 -28.04 -22.46
CA ILE A 12 16.28 -27.61 -21.09
C ILE A 12 16.59 -26.12 -20.91
N LEU A 13 17.68 -25.63 -21.51
CA LEU A 13 17.99 -24.20 -21.52
C LEU A 13 16.90 -23.40 -22.25
N LEU A 14 16.45 -23.88 -23.41
CA LEU A 14 15.34 -23.28 -24.17
C LEU A 14 14.03 -23.28 -23.37
N PHE A 15 13.70 -24.37 -22.69
CA PHE A 15 12.49 -24.48 -21.86
C PHE A 15 12.54 -23.52 -20.66
N LEU A 16 13.71 -23.38 -20.01
CA LEU A 16 13.91 -22.42 -18.91
C LEU A 16 13.78 -20.97 -19.37
N LEU A 17 14.34 -20.63 -20.54
CA LEU A 17 14.20 -19.30 -21.15
C LEU A 17 12.73 -19.00 -21.48
N LEU A 18 12.01 -19.97 -22.06
CA LEU A 18 10.59 -19.83 -22.36
C LEU A 18 9.75 -19.66 -21.08
N ALA A 19 9.99 -20.46 -20.05
CA ALA A 19 9.32 -20.33 -18.77
C ALA A 19 9.57 -18.97 -18.11
N ALA A 20 10.81 -18.46 -18.17
CA ALA A 20 11.18 -17.15 -17.62
C ALA A 20 10.46 -15.99 -18.33
N THR A 21 10.37 -16.04 -19.67
CA THR A 21 9.67 -15.01 -20.46
C THR A 21 8.16 -14.99 -20.16
N ILE A 22 7.52 -16.15 -20.04
CA ILE A 22 6.09 -16.26 -19.70
C ILE A 22 5.84 -15.74 -18.28
N ALA A 23 6.69 -16.08 -17.32
CA ALA A 23 6.60 -15.60 -15.95
C ALA A 23 6.74 -14.07 -15.86
N GLY A 24 7.71 -13.50 -16.58
CA GLY A 24 7.90 -12.04 -16.66
C GLY A 24 6.72 -11.31 -17.30
N ALA A 25 6.17 -11.82 -18.40
CA ALA A 25 4.98 -11.26 -19.04
C ALA A 25 3.76 -11.29 -18.10
N SER A 26 3.58 -12.39 -17.37
CA SER A 26 2.51 -12.55 -16.39
C SER A 26 2.65 -11.58 -15.20
N GLN A 27 3.87 -11.29 -14.76
CA GLN A 27 4.09 -10.34 -13.68
C GLN A 27 3.86 -8.88 -14.14
N SER A 28 4.31 -8.54 -15.36
CA SER A 28 4.05 -7.24 -15.98
C SER A 28 2.56 -6.95 -16.12
N THR A 29 1.77 -7.93 -16.56
CA THR A 29 0.31 -7.78 -16.71
C THR A 29 -0.40 -7.64 -15.36
N ARG A 30 -0.02 -8.42 -14.35
CA ARG A 30 -0.55 -8.27 -12.98
C ARG A 30 -0.22 -6.91 -12.37
N SER A 31 1.00 -6.42 -12.57
CA SER A 31 1.43 -5.10 -12.08
C SER A 31 0.63 -3.98 -12.73
N ARG A 32 0.48 -4.00 -14.06
CA ARG A 32 -0.38 -3.05 -14.79
C ARG A 32 -1.83 -3.08 -14.29
N ALA A 33 -2.39 -4.27 -14.17
CA ALA A 33 -3.74 -4.48 -13.67
C ALA A 33 -3.97 -3.90 -12.27
N ALA A 34 -2.97 -4.02 -11.38
CA ALA A 34 -3.03 -3.49 -10.03
C ALA A 34 -2.90 -1.96 -10.02
N ALA A 35 -1.97 -1.40 -10.80
CA ALA A 35 -1.84 0.04 -10.98
C ALA A 35 -3.14 0.67 -11.51
N ASP A 36 -3.76 0.05 -12.52
CA ASP A 36 -5.03 0.53 -13.08
C ASP A 36 -6.17 0.46 -12.06
N PHE A 37 -6.17 -0.56 -11.20
CA PHE A 37 -7.15 -0.68 -10.12
C PHE A 37 -7.00 0.45 -9.10
N VAL A 38 -5.76 0.79 -8.70
CA VAL A 38 -5.48 1.95 -7.84
C VAL A 38 -5.95 3.24 -8.50
N ARG A 39 -5.59 3.48 -9.77
CA ARG A 39 -5.99 4.69 -10.52
C ARG A 39 -7.50 4.86 -10.56
N ARG A 40 -8.24 3.80 -10.93
CA ARG A 40 -9.71 3.83 -10.96
C ARG A 40 -10.30 4.13 -9.58
N SER A 41 -9.78 3.51 -8.53
CA SER A 41 -10.25 3.72 -7.16
C SER A 41 -9.98 5.15 -6.68
N CYS A 42 -8.81 5.72 -7.03
CA CYS A 42 -8.44 7.08 -6.66
C CYS A 42 -9.30 8.15 -7.35
N ARG A 43 -9.92 7.87 -8.50
CA ARG A 43 -10.85 8.82 -9.15
C ARG A 43 -12.08 9.15 -8.32
N ALA A 44 -12.49 8.25 -7.42
CA ALA A 44 -13.61 8.47 -6.50
C ALA A 44 -13.22 9.35 -5.29
N THR A 45 -11.93 9.68 -5.12
CA THR A 45 -11.45 10.51 -4.00
C THR A 45 -11.43 11.99 -4.37
N ARG A 46 -11.49 12.87 -3.35
CA ARG A 46 -11.38 14.33 -3.54
C ARG A 46 -10.03 14.75 -4.12
N TYR A 47 -8.96 13.99 -3.86
CA TYR A 47 -7.61 14.30 -4.30
C TYR A 47 -6.99 13.14 -5.10
N PRO A 48 -7.43 12.90 -6.36
CA PRO A 48 -7.00 11.73 -7.13
C PRO A 48 -5.48 11.64 -7.33
N GLN A 49 -4.83 12.77 -7.61
CA GLN A 49 -3.39 12.83 -7.84
C GLN A 49 -2.58 12.48 -6.59
N VAL A 50 -3.03 12.97 -5.42
CA VAL A 50 -2.40 12.64 -4.14
C VAL A 50 -2.63 11.18 -3.80
N CYS A 51 -3.86 10.67 -3.98
CA CYS A 51 -4.20 9.27 -3.78
C CYS A 51 -3.30 8.34 -4.63
N GLU A 52 -3.18 8.60 -5.93
CA GLU A 52 -2.35 7.78 -6.82
C GLU A 52 -0.88 7.79 -6.38
N ARG A 53 -0.31 8.96 -6.12
CA ARG A 53 1.08 9.08 -5.65
C ARG A 53 1.32 8.33 -4.33
N SER A 54 0.31 8.34 -3.46
CA SER A 54 0.36 7.67 -2.15
C SER A 54 0.32 6.15 -2.24
N LEU A 55 -0.54 5.63 -3.13
CA LEU A 55 -0.91 4.22 -3.16
C LEU A 55 -0.22 3.42 -4.25
N MET A 56 0.37 4.06 -5.26
CA MET A 56 1.11 3.36 -6.33
C MET A 56 2.21 2.42 -5.78
N PRO A 57 2.99 2.79 -4.75
CA PRO A 57 3.98 1.88 -4.16
C PRO A 57 3.36 0.62 -3.55
N ALA A 58 2.12 0.71 -3.07
CA ALA A 58 1.36 -0.41 -2.51
C ALA A 58 0.54 -1.19 -3.55
N ALA A 59 0.47 -0.72 -4.81
CA ALA A 59 -0.31 -1.38 -5.85
C ALA A 59 0.00 -2.89 -6.00
N PRO A 60 1.27 -3.34 -6.01
CA PRO A 60 1.60 -4.75 -6.17
C PRO A 60 1.03 -5.66 -5.07
N SER A 61 0.99 -5.18 -3.82
CA SER A 61 0.47 -5.95 -2.68
C SER A 61 -1.06 -5.91 -2.57
N VAL A 62 -1.69 -4.87 -3.10
CA VAL A 62 -3.15 -4.72 -3.15
C VAL A 62 -3.80 -5.56 -4.24
N GLY A 63 -3.14 -5.68 -5.40
CA GLY A 63 -3.71 -6.35 -6.57
C GLY A 63 -5.02 -5.70 -7.04
N ARG A 64 -6.13 -6.43 -6.99
CA ARG A 64 -7.49 -5.95 -7.36
C ARG A 64 -8.49 -6.02 -6.20
N SER A 65 -8.01 -6.03 -4.96
CA SER A 65 -8.87 -6.16 -3.78
C SER A 65 -9.21 -4.78 -3.19
N PRO A 66 -10.49 -4.36 -3.15
CA PRO A 66 -10.87 -3.09 -2.53
C PRO A 66 -10.57 -3.08 -1.02
N ARG A 67 -10.67 -4.25 -0.38
CA ARG A 67 -10.35 -4.40 1.04
C ARG A 67 -8.86 -4.22 1.32
N LEU A 68 -7.99 -4.82 0.51
CA LEU A 68 -6.54 -4.61 0.63
C LEU A 68 -6.16 -3.17 0.30
N LEU A 69 -6.83 -2.55 -0.68
CA LEU A 69 -6.60 -1.15 -1.03
C LEU A 69 -6.93 -0.23 0.15
N ALA A 70 -8.09 -0.44 0.79
CA ALA A 70 -8.48 0.34 1.95
C ALA A 70 -7.50 0.11 3.12
N GLN A 71 -7.01 -1.11 3.34
CA GLN A 71 -6.03 -1.40 4.39
C GLN A 71 -4.70 -0.69 4.10
N ALA A 72 -4.24 -0.73 2.86
CA ALA A 72 -3.04 -0.01 2.42
C ALA A 72 -3.21 1.52 2.59
N ALA A 73 -4.37 2.07 2.27
CA ALA A 73 -4.66 3.50 2.45
C ALA A 73 -4.60 3.93 3.92
N LEU A 74 -5.16 3.13 4.82
CA LEU A 74 -5.07 3.38 6.26
C LEU A 74 -3.63 3.30 6.78
N ALA A 75 -2.88 2.29 6.33
CA ALA A 75 -1.47 2.13 6.70
C ALA A 75 -0.62 3.32 6.22
N VAL A 76 -0.74 3.72 4.95
CA VAL A 76 -0.04 4.89 4.40
C VAL A 76 -0.45 6.18 5.12
N GLY A 77 -1.72 6.31 5.50
CA GLY A 77 -2.20 7.43 6.30
C GLY A 77 -1.54 7.48 7.69
N ALA A 78 -1.47 6.34 8.37
CA ALA A 78 -0.81 6.24 9.68
C ALA A 78 0.68 6.57 9.60
N ASP A 79 1.37 6.04 8.59
CA ASP A 79 2.80 6.33 8.37
C ASP A 79 3.05 7.83 8.15
N ARG A 80 2.16 8.51 7.41
CA ARG A 80 2.26 9.97 7.24
C ARG A 80 1.99 10.76 8.51
N ALA A 81 0.99 10.35 9.28
CA ALA A 81 0.70 10.98 10.57
C ALA A 81 1.91 10.87 11.50
N HIS A 82 2.51 9.68 11.57
CA HIS A 82 3.74 9.41 12.29
C HIS A 82 4.91 10.28 11.81
N SER A 83 5.14 10.38 10.50
CA SER A 83 6.24 11.20 9.95
C SER A 83 6.04 12.71 10.13
N CYS A 84 4.79 13.18 10.22
CA CYS A 84 4.48 14.60 10.33
C CYS A 84 4.53 15.10 11.78
N SER A 85 4.11 14.28 12.74
CA SER A 85 4.14 14.61 14.18
C SER A 85 5.47 15.21 14.69
N PRO A 86 6.66 14.60 14.47
CA PRO A 86 7.92 15.14 14.96
C PRO A 86 8.31 16.45 14.28
N TYR A 87 7.89 16.67 13.04
CA TYR A 87 8.13 17.92 12.32
C TYR A 87 7.37 19.09 12.97
N LEU A 88 6.14 18.83 13.44
CA LEU A 88 5.36 19.82 14.18
C LEU A 88 5.87 20.02 15.62
N ALA A 89 6.24 18.94 16.31
CA ALA A 89 6.81 19.00 17.64
C ALA A 89 8.15 19.77 17.69
N GLY A 90 8.94 19.69 16.61
CA GLY A 90 10.18 20.47 16.44
C GLY A 90 9.96 21.96 16.14
N GLY A 91 8.72 22.45 16.20
CA GLY A 91 8.36 23.85 16.03
C GLY A 91 8.19 24.29 14.59
N GLY A 92 8.32 23.41 13.59
CA GLY A 92 7.97 23.68 12.18
C GLY A 92 8.54 24.99 11.59
N GLY A 93 9.73 25.42 12.03
CA GLY A 93 10.32 26.71 11.62
C GLY A 93 9.57 27.95 12.12
N SER A 94 8.70 27.83 13.12
CA SER A 94 7.82 28.89 13.61
C SER A 94 8.37 29.65 14.82
N SER A 95 7.95 30.91 14.95
CA SER A 95 8.23 31.79 16.10
C SER A 95 7.73 31.19 17.42
N LYS A 96 8.37 31.53 18.54
CA LYS A 96 8.00 31.13 19.93
C LYS A 96 6.49 31.23 20.23
N ARG A 97 5.75 32.08 19.51
CA ARG A 97 4.31 32.31 19.67
C ARG A 97 3.41 31.16 19.18
N SER A 98 3.90 30.30 18.29
CA SER A 98 3.10 29.19 17.73
C SER A 98 3.44 27.82 18.30
N GLY A 99 4.40 27.74 19.23
CA GLY A 99 4.89 26.46 19.79
C GLY A 99 3.78 25.62 20.44
N GLY A 100 2.87 26.25 21.20
CA GLY A 100 1.73 25.56 21.81
C GLY A 100 0.79 24.93 20.77
N ALA A 101 0.36 25.71 19.79
CA ALA A 101 -0.54 25.23 18.73
C ALA A 101 0.10 24.12 17.87
N MET A 102 1.43 24.18 17.64
CA MET A 102 2.14 23.12 16.93
C MET A 102 2.23 21.84 17.77
N GLY A 103 2.36 21.95 19.10
CA GLY A 103 2.25 20.84 20.03
C GLY A 103 0.88 20.16 19.95
N ASP A 104 -0.20 20.93 20.02
CA ASP A 104 -1.57 20.41 19.91
C ASP A 104 -1.81 19.70 18.56
N CYS A 105 -1.25 20.25 17.48
CA CYS A 105 -1.31 19.62 16.16
C CYS A 105 -0.50 18.31 16.10
N ALA A 106 0.68 18.26 16.74
CA ALA A 106 1.48 17.05 16.84
C ALA A 106 0.73 15.95 17.59
N ASP A 107 0.11 16.29 18.73
CA ASP A 107 -0.69 15.33 19.51
C ASP A 107 -1.92 14.85 18.74
N THR A 108 -2.62 15.75 18.05
CA THR A 108 -3.75 15.37 17.17
C THR A 108 -3.33 14.37 16.09
N LEU A 109 -2.13 14.54 15.51
CA LEU A 109 -1.59 13.61 14.52
C LEU A 109 -1.19 12.26 15.12
N ARG A 110 -0.65 12.23 16.36
CA ARG A 110 -0.36 10.99 17.07
C ARG A 110 -1.63 10.20 17.35
N ASP A 111 -2.69 10.86 17.79
CA ASP A 111 -3.98 10.23 17.98
C ASP A 111 -4.57 9.73 16.65
N ALA A 112 -4.38 10.49 15.56
CA ALA A 112 -4.82 10.09 14.23
C ALA A 112 -4.07 8.83 13.76
N GLU A 113 -2.76 8.74 13.98
CA GLU A 113 -1.95 7.56 13.69
C GLU A 113 -2.51 6.32 14.38
N GLU A 114 -2.78 6.39 15.70
CA GLU A 114 -3.33 5.26 16.46
C GLU A 114 -4.69 4.82 15.91
N ARG A 115 -5.61 5.77 15.69
CA ARG A 115 -6.94 5.48 15.14
C ARG A 115 -6.88 4.87 13.74
N LEU A 116 -5.94 5.31 12.90
CA LEU A 116 -5.74 4.76 11.55
C LEU A 116 -5.23 3.32 11.61
N ARG A 117 -4.27 3.03 12.50
CA ARG A 117 -3.78 1.66 12.72
C ARG A 117 -4.87 0.74 13.25
N GLN A 118 -5.67 1.21 14.21
CA GLN A 118 -6.80 0.46 14.73
C GLN A 118 -7.82 0.17 13.63
N SER A 119 -8.14 1.15 12.80
CA SER A 119 -9.05 0.98 11.65
C SER A 119 -8.51 -0.07 10.67
N ALA A 120 -7.20 -0.09 10.41
CA ALA A 120 -6.57 -1.09 9.55
C ALA A 120 -6.68 -2.51 10.14
N ALA A 121 -6.49 -2.64 11.46
CA ALA A 121 -6.64 -3.89 12.19
C ALA A 121 -8.10 -4.40 12.15
N GLU A 122 -9.08 -3.53 12.35
CA GLU A 122 -10.49 -3.89 12.27
C GLU A 122 -10.90 -4.33 10.86
N MET A 123 -10.42 -3.64 9.83
CA MET A 123 -10.66 -4.07 8.44
C MET A 123 -10.07 -5.45 8.13
N LYS A 124 -9.02 -5.89 8.82
CA LYS A 124 -8.49 -7.27 8.70
C LYS A 124 -9.40 -8.31 9.34
N ARG A 125 -10.29 -7.91 10.26
CA ARG A 125 -11.29 -8.77 10.91
C ARG A 125 -12.60 -8.84 10.10
N MET A 126 -12.94 -7.81 9.33
CA MET A 126 -14.15 -7.77 8.50
C MET A 126 -14.12 -8.79 7.35
N GLY A 127 -14.81 -9.93 7.48
CA GLY A 127 -14.87 -10.98 6.45
C GLY A 127 -14.66 -12.40 7.00
N ARG A 128 -14.40 -12.54 8.31
CA ARG A 128 -14.55 -13.82 9.03
C ARG A 128 -15.95 -14.04 9.59
N ALA A 129 -16.81 -13.02 9.54
CA ALA A 129 -18.21 -13.15 9.87
C ALA A 129 -18.98 -13.55 8.61
N GLY A 130 -19.43 -14.81 8.54
CA GLY A 130 -20.60 -15.14 7.75
C GLY A 130 -21.78 -14.37 8.36
N SER A 131 -22.09 -13.20 7.81
CA SER A 131 -23.32 -12.48 8.12
C SER A 131 -23.89 -11.94 6.80
N PRO A 132 -25.09 -12.40 6.39
CA PRO A 132 -25.74 -11.94 5.19
C PRO A 132 -26.37 -10.59 5.49
N ARG A 133 -25.64 -9.50 5.28
CA ARG A 133 -26.22 -8.15 5.27
C ARG A 133 -25.24 -7.16 4.66
N CYS A 134 -25.25 -7.11 3.33
CA CYS A 134 -25.07 -5.91 2.51
C CYS A 134 -25.40 -6.31 1.05
N LEU A 135 -26.62 -6.78 0.82
CA LEU A 135 -27.29 -6.82 -0.49
C LEU A 135 -28.64 -6.15 -0.26
N THR A 136 -28.68 -4.83 -0.39
CA THR A 136 -29.90 -4.02 -0.60
C THR A 136 -29.49 -2.56 -0.72
N THR A 137 -29.01 -2.16 -1.90
CA THR A 137 -29.60 -1.09 -2.73
C THR A 137 -28.89 -1.06 -4.07
#